data_AF-A0A963QGR7-F1
#
_entry.id   AF-A0A963QGR7-F1
#
_cell.length_a   1.000
_cell.length_b   1.000
_cell.length_c   1.000
_cell.angle_alpha   90.00
_cell.angle_beta   90.00
_cell.angle_gamma   90.00
#
_symmetry.space_group_name_H-M   'P 1'
#
loop_
_entity.id
_entity.type
_entity.pdbx_description
1 polymer ?
#
loop_
_entity_poly.entity_id
_entity_poly.type
_entity_poly.pdbx_seq_one_letter_code
_entity_poly.pdbx_strand_id
1 'polypeptide(L)' 'DSLPPYPVLDAILMGLVEHEKSVEQVVAEGYDHDTVVRIERLLHLAEYKRRQAPPGVKLGARNFGRDRRYPITHKFRSA' A
#
# COMPACT_ATOMS: atom_id res chain seq x y z
N ASP A 1 2.37 -16.31 10.78
CA ASP A 1 2.76 -15.13 9.99
C ASP A 1 1.55 -14.28 9.67
N SER A 2 1.10 -13.51 10.66
CA SER A 2 -0.15 -12.79 10.61
C SER A 2 0.06 -11.37 10.08
N LEU A 3 -0.89 -10.90 9.27
CA LEU A 3 -1.08 -9.47 9.05
C LEU A 3 -1.46 -8.80 10.39
N PRO A 4 -1.21 -7.49 10.55
CA PRO A 4 -1.80 -6.77 11.67
C PRO A 4 -3.34 -6.88 11.59
N PRO A 5 -4.07 -6.65 12.69
CA PRO A 5 -5.52 -6.59 12.67
C PRO A 5 -6.03 -5.65 11.57
N TYR A 6 -7.13 -6.02 10.91
CA TYR A 6 -7.67 -5.27 9.77
C TYR A 6 -7.83 -3.75 10.04
N PRO A 7 -8.31 -3.28 11.20
CA PRO A 7 -8.38 -1.84 11.45
C PRO A 7 -7.04 -1.12 11.34
N VAL A 8 -5.96 -1.77 11.76
CA VAL A 8 -4.59 -1.23 11.66
C VAL A 8 -4.09 -1.33 10.21
N LEU A 9 -4.31 -2.48 9.56
CA LEU A 9 -3.93 -2.68 8.16
C LEU A 9 -4.59 -1.66 7.23
N ASP A 10 -5.90 -1.47 7.38
CA ASP A 10 -6.69 -0.60 6.52
C ASP A 10 -6.29 0.85 6.71
N ALA A 11 -5.97 1.29 7.93
CA ALA A 11 -5.48 2.63 8.19
C ALA A 11 -4.10 2.88 7.55
N ILE A 12 -3.18 1.91 7.64
CA ILE A 12 -1.88 1.98 6.97
C ILE A 12 -2.07 2.06 5.45
N LEU A 13 -2.92 1.21 4.87
CA LEU A 13 -3.19 1.21 3.42
C LEU A 13 -3.86 2.50 2.97
N MET A 14 -4.76 3.08 3.77
CA MET A 14 -5.36 4.38 3.49
C MET A 14 -4.30 5.47 3.41
N GLY A 15 -3.36 5.50 4.36
CA GLY A 15 -2.21 6.41 4.35
C GLY A 15 -1.34 6.24 3.10
N LEU A 16 -0.89 5.02 2.82
CA LEU A 16 0.05 4.72 1.72
C LEU A 16 -0.56 4.85 0.33
N VAL A 17 -1.84 4.48 0.15
CA VAL A 17 -2.48 4.38 -1.17
C VAL A 17 -3.33 5.60 -1.48
N GLU A 18 -4.28 5.93 -0.60
CA GLU A 18 -5.26 6.99 -0.84
C GLU A 18 -4.64 8.37 -0.62
N HIS A 19 -3.82 8.52 0.43
CA HIS A 19 -3.22 9.80 0.83
C HIS A 19 -1.78 10.01 0.36
N GLU A 20 -1.16 9.04 -0.32
CA GLU A 20 0.24 9.08 -0.77
C GLU A 20 1.26 9.45 0.31
N LYS A 21 1.00 9.04 1.55
CA LYS A 21 1.93 9.29 2.64
C LYS A 21 3.17 8.42 2.49
N SER A 22 4.33 8.96 2.83
CA SER A 22 5.55 8.17 2.98
C SER A 22 5.45 7.25 4.21
N VAL A 23 6.35 6.26 4.29
CA VAL A 23 6.46 5.38 5.47
C VAL A 23 6.61 6.21 6.74
N GLU A 24 7.50 7.20 6.72
CA GLU A 24 7.79 8.07 7.87
C GLU A 24 6.56 8.87 8.31
N GLN A 25 5.76 9.35 7.35
CA GLN A 25 4.53 10.07 7.65
C GLN A 25 3.49 9.17 8.31
N VAL A 26 3.34 7.93 7.83
CA VAL A 26 2.44 6.95 8.47
C VAL A 26 2.97 6.56 9.85
N VAL A 27 4.28 6.37 10.03
CA VAL A 27 4.87 6.08 11.34
C VAL A 27 4.66 7.23 12.33
N ALA A 28 4.75 8.48 11.87
CA ALA A 28 4.47 9.66 12.68
C ALA A 28 3.02 9.72 13.21
N GLU A 29 2.08 8.97 12.61
CA GLU A 29 0.69 8.82 13.08
C GLU A 29 0.55 7.80 14.22
N GLY A 30 1.65 7.17 14.65
CA GLY A 30 1.70 6.26 15.80
C GLY A 30 1.65 4.78 15.43
N TYR A 31 1.80 4.43 14.14
CA TYR A 31 1.92 3.04 13.71
C TYR A 31 3.36 2.52 13.85
N ASP A 32 3.49 1.24 14.18
CA ASP A 32 4.78 0.57 14.32
C ASP A 32 5.58 0.59 12.99
N HIS A 33 6.84 1.02 13.07
CA HIS A 33 7.71 1.21 11.91
C HIS A 33 7.88 -0.06 11.07
N ASP A 34 8.24 -1.17 11.73
CA ASP A 34 8.51 -2.43 11.04
C ASP A 34 7.26 -3.00 10.39
N THR A 35 6.10 -2.79 11.02
CA THR A 35 4.80 -3.12 10.45
C THR A 35 4.51 -2.29 9.19
N VAL A 36 4.69 -0.97 9.22
CA VAL A 36 4.43 -0.10 8.04
C VAL A 36 5.35 -0.47 6.88
N VAL A 37 6.66 -0.62 7.13
CA VAL A 37 7.65 -1.03 6.10
C VAL A 37 7.27 -2.39 5.50
N ARG A 38 6.87 -3.35 6.35
CA ARG A 38 6.43 -4.67 5.89
C ARG A 38 5.20 -4.58 4.99
N ILE A 39 4.19 -3.79 5.39
CA ILE A 39 2.96 -3.64 4.60
C ILE A 39 3.23 -2.95 3.27
N GLU A 40 4.03 -1.90 3.24
CA GLU A 40 4.42 -1.23 2.00
C GLU A 40 5.18 -2.18 1.05
N ARG A 41 6.09 -3.00 1.60
CA ARG A 41 6.79 -4.02 0.82
C ARG A 41 5.82 -5.04 0.22
N LEU A 42 4.86 -5.53 1.01
CA LEU A 42 3.84 -6.47 0.52
C LEU A 42 2.95 -5.82 -0.55
N LEU A 43 2.59 -4.55 -0.35
CA LEU A 43 1.85 -3.75 -1.33
C LEU A 43 2.61 -3.73 -2.66
N HIS A 44 3.88 -3.35 -2.66
CA HIS A 44 4.72 -3.31 -3.86
C HIS A 44 4.91 -4.68 -4.52
N LEU A 45 5.16 -5.73 -3.74
CA LEU A 45 5.30 -7.10 -4.27
C LEU A 45 4.03 -7.61 -4.93
N ALA A 46 2.85 -7.17 -4.50
CA ALA A 46 1.58 -7.61 -5.06
C ALA A 46 1.17 -6.87 -6.36
N GLU A 47 2.00 -5.95 -6.88
CA GLU A 47 1.68 -5.19 -8.10
C GLU A 47 1.42 -6.09 -9.32
N TYR A 48 2.22 -7.15 -9.49
CA TYR A 48 2.03 -8.11 -10.59
C TYR A 48 0.69 -8.84 -10.53
N LYS A 49 0.17 -9.10 -9.31
CA LYS A 49 -1.13 -9.75 -9.11
C LYS A 49 -2.26 -8.78 -9.45
N ARG A 50 -2.17 -7.53 -9.02
CA ARG A 50 -3.19 -6.50 -9.30
C ARG A 50 -3.31 -6.18 -10.79
N ARG A 51 -2.20 -6.23 -11.53
CA ARG A 51 -2.19 -6.06 -13.00
C ARG A 51 -3.01 -7.13 -13.74
N GLN A 52 -3.21 -8.30 -13.14
CA GLN A 52 -3.99 -9.41 -13.70
C GLN A 52 -5.45 -9.42 -13.23
N ALA A 53 -5.82 -8.54 -12.29
CA ALA A 53 -7.18 -8.49 -11.77
C ALA A 53 -8.15 -7.95 -12.85
N PRO A 54 -9.39 -8.47 -12.90
CA PRO A 54 -10.41 -7.93 -13.79
C PRO A 54 -10.74 -6.47 -13.42
N PRO A 55 -11.32 -5.68 -14.35
CA PRO A 55 -11.80 -4.34 -14.04
C PRO A 55 -12.81 -4.36 -12.87
N GLY A 56 -12.67 -3.42 -11.95
CA GLY A 56 -13.56 -3.23 -10.81
C GLY A 56 -14.10 -1.79 -10.74
N VAL A 57 -15.21 -1.60 -10.03
CA VAL A 57 -15.83 -0.28 -9.84
C VAL A 57 -14.94 0.57 -8.90
N LYS A 58 -14.68 1.82 -9.30
CA LYS A 58 -13.98 2.79 -8.46
C LYS A 58 -14.98 3.48 -7.54
N LEU A 59 -14.76 3.39 -6.22
CA LEU A 59 -15.57 4.05 -5.19
C LEU A 59 -14.83 5.22 -4.50
N GLY A 60 -13.52 5.09 -4.27
CA GLY A 60 -12.68 6.11 -3.63
C GLY A 60 -12.07 7.12 -4.61
N ALA A 61 -11.21 8.01 -4.11
CA ALA A 61 -10.49 8.98 -4.94
C ALA A 61 -9.40 8.29 -5.77
N ARG A 62 -8.84 7.18 -5.31
CA ARG A 62 -7.84 6.38 -6.05
C ARG A 62 -8.28 4.93 -6.28
N ASN A 63 -7.70 4.33 -7.32
CA ASN A 63 -7.83 2.90 -7.59
C ASN A 63 -6.49 2.27 -7.99
N PHE A 64 -6.40 0.94 -7.92
CA PHE A 64 -5.23 0.16 -8.34
C PHE A 64 -5.09 -0.04 -9.86
N GLY A 65 -5.68 0.86 -10.65
CA GLY A 65 -5.67 0.78 -12.11
C GLY A 65 -5.05 2.03 -12.74
N ARG A 66 -5.90 2.91 -13.26
CA ARG A 66 -5.46 4.11 -13.98
C ARG A 66 -4.73 5.08 -13.06
N ASP A 67 -5.18 5.21 -11.81
CA ASP A 67 -4.77 6.29 -10.90
C ASP A 67 -3.45 6.00 -10.19
N ARG A 68 -3.15 4.71 -9.92
CA ARG A 68 -1.89 4.29 -9.30
C ARG A 68 -1.08 3.42 -10.26
N ARG A 69 -0.12 4.04 -10.96
CA ARG A 69 0.75 3.35 -11.94
C ARG A 69 2.12 3.08 -11.33
N TYR A 70 2.35 1.84 -10.90
CA TYR A 70 3.65 1.40 -10.39
C TYR A 70 4.30 0.39 -11.33
N PRO A 71 5.63 0.42 -11.48
CA PRO A 71 6.36 -0.61 -12.22
C PRO A 71 6.27 -1.96 -11.49
N ILE A 72 6.06 -3.05 -12.25
CA ILE A 72 6.11 -4.40 -11.70
C ILE A 72 7.55 -4.71 -11.26
N THR A 73 8.49 -4.60 -12.19
CA THR A 73 9.91 -4.79 -11.91
C THR A 73 10.51 -3.49 -11.39
N HIS A 74 10.80 -3.43 -10.09
CA HIS A 74 11.46 -2.30 -9.46
C HIS A 74 12.28 -2.73 -8.25
N LYS A 75 13.41 -2.05 -8.03
CA LYS A 75 14.30 -2.24 -6.87
C LYS A 75 14.31 -1.04 -5.92
N PHE A 76 13.33 -0.13 -6.06
CA PHE A 76 13.18 0.99 -5.14
C PHE A 76 12.95 0.48 -3.71
N ARG A 77 13.59 1.14 -2.75
CA ARG A 77 13.49 0.87 -1.31
C ARG A 77 13.32 2.23 -0.63
N SER A 78 12.22 2.34 0.11
CA SER A 78 11.77 3.50 0.88
C SER A 78 12.51 3.62 2.21
N ALA A 79 12.91 2.49 2.81
CA ALA A 79 13.72 2.36 4.02
C ALA A 79 14.85 1.33 3.80
#